data_AF-A0A7C4ASK9-F1
#
_entry.id   AF-A0A7C4ASK9-F1
#
_cell.length_a   1.000
_cell.length_b   1.000
_cell.length_c   1.000
_cell.angle_alpha   90.00
_cell.angle_beta   90.00
_cell.angle_gamma   90.00
#
_symmetry.space_group_name_H-M   'P 1'
#
loop_
_entity.id
_entity.type
_entity.pdbx_description
1 polymer ?
#
loop_
_entity_poly.entity_id
_entity_poly.type
_entity_poly.pdbx_seq_one_letter_code
_entity_poly.pdbx_strand_id
1 'polypeptide(L)'
;MMRETNQRQDELCGCQPVGQDNNTASSCSVCAPKLALTPEEEAILGRMRAIKQQARPIAERLKALEQAAQDVSAQGASSKGDNEWAALNEELNRLRQDWKEWEHRLDKAIETKLILLGHRQPR
;
A
#
# COMPACT_ATOMS: atom_id res chain seq x y z
N MET A 1 20.66 34.65 47.09
CA MET A 1 19.46 34.44 46.26
C MET A 1 19.67 33.15 45.47
N MET A 2 18.98 32.08 45.90
CA MET A 2 19.08 30.75 45.31
C MET A 2 18.37 30.75 43.95
N ARG A 3 18.98 30.10 42.94
CA ARG A 3 18.27 29.67 41.73
C ARG A 3 18.28 28.15 41.75
N GLU A 4 17.18 27.57 42.19
CA GLU A 4 16.88 26.15 42.06
C GLU A 4 16.57 25.87 40.59
N THR A 5 17.48 25.18 39.91
CA THR A 5 17.22 24.61 38.59
C THR A 5 16.40 23.34 38.76
N ASN A 6 15.10 23.47 38.52
CA ASN A 6 14.12 22.40 38.40
C ASN A 6 14.49 21.51 37.20
N GLN A 7 15.19 20.41 37.45
CA GLN A 7 15.61 19.45 36.44
C GLN A 7 14.56 18.35 36.32
N ARG A 8 13.66 18.53 35.35
CA ARG A 8 12.77 17.47 34.84
C ARG A 8 13.64 16.34 34.28
N GLN A 9 13.61 15.19 34.93
CA GLN A 9 14.03 13.92 34.33
C GLN A 9 12.77 13.23 33.82
N ASP A 10 12.23 13.73 32.72
CA ASP A 10 11.49 12.88 31.79
C ASP A 10 12.55 11.95 31.17
N GLU A 11 12.54 10.68 31.54
CA GLU A 11 13.31 9.62 30.89
C GLU A 11 12.76 9.36 29.48
N LEU A 12 12.93 10.35 28.61
CA LEU A 12 12.68 10.30 27.19
C LEU A 12 13.78 9.48 26.52
N CYS A 13 13.37 8.34 25.97
CA CYS A 13 13.97 7.60 24.86
C CYS A 13 15.44 7.96 24.53
N GLY A 14 16.37 7.07 24.88
CA GLY A 14 17.82 7.20 24.64
C GLY A 14 18.28 7.19 23.18
N CYS A 15 17.53 7.82 22.27
CA CYS A 15 18.00 8.11 20.92
C CYS A 15 18.94 9.31 20.99
N GLN A 16 20.23 9.04 21.09
CA GLN A 16 21.28 10.03 20.84
C GLN A 16 21.05 10.70 19.46
N PRO A 17 21.15 12.03 19.34
CA PRO A 17 21.13 12.68 18.04
C PRO A 17 22.48 12.40 17.37
N VAL A 18 22.55 11.33 16.59
CA VAL A 18 23.71 11.07 15.74
C VAL A 18 23.67 12.10 14.61
N GLY A 19 24.81 12.75 14.40
CA GLY A 19 25.02 13.88 13.51
C GLY A 19 24.52 13.67 12.08
N GLN A 20 24.32 14.81 11.42
CA GLN A 20 23.89 14.92 10.04
C GLN A 20 24.98 14.42 9.07
N ASP A 21 24.74 13.26 8.47
CA ASP A 21 25.36 12.87 7.20
C ASP A 21 24.45 11.90 6.43
N ASN A 22 23.70 12.49 5.51
CA ASN A 22 23.24 11.96 4.22
C ASN A 22 22.56 10.56 4.16
N ASN A 23 21.23 10.64 4.04
CA ASN A 23 20.43 9.85 3.09
C ASN A 23 20.14 8.37 3.36
N THR A 24 19.90 8.01 4.62
CA THR A 24 19.05 6.85 4.95
C THR A 24 18.27 7.18 6.19
N ALA A 25 16.98 7.51 6.03
CA ALA A 25 16.03 7.59 7.13
C ALA A 25 15.85 6.19 7.73
N SER A 26 16.82 5.76 8.54
CA SER A 26 16.69 4.62 9.42
C SER A 26 15.67 5.03 10.47
N SER A 27 14.39 4.81 10.15
CA SER A 27 13.31 4.99 11.09
C SER A 27 13.65 4.16 12.33
N CYS A 28 13.83 4.82 13.49
CA CYS A 28 14.00 4.13 14.75
C CYS A 28 12.84 3.12 14.92
N SER A 29 13.14 1.84 14.74
CA SER A 29 12.14 0.76 14.74
C SER A 29 11.57 0.46 16.13
N VAL A 30 12.10 1.14 17.15
CA VAL A 30 11.77 1.06 18.58
C VAL A 30 10.89 2.22 19.03
N CYS A 31 10.93 3.35 18.34
CA CYS A 31 10.31 4.61 18.78
C CYS A 31 8.89 4.81 18.24
N ALA A 32 8.53 4.14 17.14
CA ALA A 32 7.17 4.13 16.63
C ALA A 32 6.41 2.95 17.25
N PRO A 33 5.24 3.15 17.88
CA PRO A 33 4.38 2.02 18.22
C PRO A 33 4.02 1.32 16.91
N LYS A 34 4.65 0.17 16.65
CA LYS A 34 4.23 -0.74 15.59
C LYS A 34 2.87 -1.26 16.01
N LEU A 35 1.81 -0.60 15.57
CA LEU A 35 0.47 -1.15 15.72
C LEU A 35 0.49 -2.52 15.06
N ALA A 36 0.37 -3.57 15.87
CA ALA A 36 0.34 -4.93 15.35
C ALA A 36 -0.85 -5.05 14.38
N LEU A 37 -0.63 -5.76 13.28
CA LEU A 37 -1.72 -6.13 12.39
C LEU A 37 -2.61 -7.15 13.11
N THR A 38 -3.91 -6.95 12.99
CA THR A 38 -4.88 -7.97 13.40
C THR A 38 -4.89 -9.10 12.38
N PRO A 39 -5.32 -10.32 12.77
CA PRO A 39 -5.49 -11.43 11.83
C PRO A 39 -6.40 -11.08 10.64
N GLU A 40 -7.42 -10.24 10.86
CA GLU A 40 -8.33 -9.77 9.83
C GLU A 40 -7.62 -8.85 8.81
N GLU A 41 -6.87 -7.84 9.29
CA GLU A 41 -6.08 -6.96 8.42
C GLU A 41 -5.05 -7.75 7.60
N GLU A 42 -4.38 -8.72 8.22
CA GLU A 42 -3.40 -9.56 7.53
C GLU A 42 -4.05 -10.43 6.45
N ALA A 43 -5.24 -10.99 6.72
CA ALA A 43 -6.00 -11.74 5.72
C ALA A 43 -6.43 -10.86 4.53
N ILE A 44 -6.90 -9.64 4.80
CA ILE A 44 -7.28 -8.66 3.76
C ILE A 44 -6.05 -8.30 2.91
N LEU A 45 -4.93 -7.95 3.55
CA LEU A 45 -3.67 -7.65 2.85
C LEU A 45 -3.16 -8.85 2.05
N GLY A 46 -3.39 -10.08 2.53
CA GLY A 46 -3.15 -11.31 1.78
C GLY A 46 -3.93 -11.35 0.46
N ARG A 47 -5.24 -11.03 0.50
CA ARG A 47 -6.09 -10.96 -0.69
C ARG A 47 -5.67 -9.86 -1.65
N MET A 48 -5.35 -8.67 -1.14
CA MET A 48 -4.84 -7.57 -1.96
C MET A 48 -3.53 -7.94 -2.66
N ARG A 49 -2.61 -8.64 -1.96
CA ARG A 49 -1.37 -9.16 -2.57
C ARG A 49 -1.67 -10.15 -3.70
N ALA A 50 -2.65 -11.04 -3.54
CA ALA A 50 -3.07 -11.97 -4.58
C ALA A 50 -3.65 -11.25 -5.81
N ILE A 51 -4.51 -10.25 -5.62
CA ILE A 51 -5.04 -9.41 -6.71
C ILE A 51 -3.89 -8.74 -7.47
N LYS A 52 -2.92 -8.18 -6.75
CA LYS A 52 -1.73 -7.58 -7.37
C LYS A 52 -0.91 -8.58 -8.19
N GLN A 53 -0.78 -9.82 -7.70
CA GLN A 53 -0.10 -10.90 -8.43
C GLN A 53 -0.85 -11.27 -9.71
N GLN A 54 -2.18 -11.24 -9.71
CA GLN A 54 -3.01 -11.50 -10.89
C GLN A 54 -2.98 -10.33 -11.89
N ALA A 55 -2.98 -9.09 -11.41
CA ALA A 55 -3.01 -7.90 -12.26
C ALA A 55 -1.68 -7.65 -13.01
N ARG A 56 -0.54 -8.04 -12.43
CA ARG A 56 0.80 -7.87 -13.03
C ARG A 56 0.93 -8.45 -14.44
N PRO A 57 0.70 -9.76 -14.67
CA PRO A 57 0.84 -10.34 -16.00
C PRO A 57 -0.17 -9.75 -17.00
N ILE A 58 -1.36 -9.34 -16.56
CA ILE A 58 -2.37 -8.71 -17.43
C ILE A 58 -1.86 -7.35 -17.91
N ALA A 59 -1.32 -6.53 -17.01
CA ALA A 59 -0.77 -5.22 -17.35
C ALA A 59 0.46 -5.35 -18.29
N GLU A 60 1.34 -6.32 -18.03
CA GLU A 60 2.48 -6.63 -18.90
C GLU A 60 2.01 -7.07 -20.29
N ARG A 61 0.97 -7.90 -20.37
CA ARG A 61 0.41 -8.36 -21.65
C ARG A 61 -0.24 -7.25 -22.46
N LEU A 62 -1.02 -6.39 -21.82
CA LEU A 62 -1.60 -5.20 -22.46
C LEU A 62 -0.53 -4.28 -23.02
N LYS A 63 0.55 -4.05 -22.27
CA LYS A 63 1.70 -3.25 -22.73
C LYS A 63 2.39 -3.89 -23.94
N ALA A 64 2.56 -5.22 -23.95
CA ALA A 64 3.14 -5.92 -25.09
C ALA A 64 2.26 -5.84 -26.35
N LEU A 65 0.93 -5.94 -26.19
CA LEU A 65 -0.02 -5.76 -27.29
C LEU A 65 0.01 -4.34 -27.85
N GLU A 66 0.12 -3.33 -26.99
CA GLU A 66 0.25 -1.92 -27.39
C GLU A 66 1.53 -1.66 -28.18
N GLN A 67 2.67 -2.22 -27.74
CA GLN A 67 3.94 -2.13 -28.46
C GLN A 67 3.87 -2.83 -29.82
N ALA A 68 3.32 -4.04 -29.88
CA ALA A 68 3.14 -4.76 -31.13
C ALA A 68 2.22 -4.01 -32.11
N ALA A 69 1.20 -3.32 -31.62
CA ALA A 69 0.32 -2.51 -32.46
C ALA A 69 1.02 -1.27 -33.04
N GLN A 70 1.94 -0.66 -32.29
CA GLN A 70 2.77 0.45 -32.79
C GLN A 70 3.72 0.00 -33.90
N ASP A 71 4.34 -1.18 -33.75
CA ASP A 71 5.27 -1.75 -34.72
C ASP A 71 4.58 -2.24 -36.00
N VAL A 72 3.31 -2.67 -35.92
CA VAL A 72 2.53 -3.26 -37.03
C VAL A 72 1.67 -2.23 -37.78
N SER A 73 1.78 -0.93 -37.46
CA SER A 73 1.07 0.17 -38.13
C SER A 73 1.30 0.28 -39.67
N ALA A 74 2.07 -0.64 -40.27
CA ALA A 74 2.25 -0.79 -41.72
C ALA A 74 1.33 -1.82 -42.41
N GLN A 75 0.65 -2.75 -41.70
CA GLN A 75 -0.19 -3.77 -42.36
C GLN A 75 -1.49 -4.05 -41.61
N GLY A 76 -2.60 -3.70 -42.27
CA GLY A 76 -3.95 -3.80 -41.74
C GLY A 76 -4.38 -5.23 -41.36
N ALA A 77 -5.39 -5.25 -40.49
CA ALA A 77 -6.16 -6.38 -39.96
C ALA A 77 -5.53 -7.14 -38.78
N SER A 78 -6.00 -6.82 -37.56
CA SER A 78 -5.86 -7.74 -36.41
C SER A 78 -7.08 -7.70 -35.48
N SER A 79 -8.22 -8.21 -35.96
CA SER A 79 -9.43 -8.39 -35.13
C SER A 79 -9.21 -9.30 -33.91
N LYS A 80 -8.18 -10.15 -33.95
CA LYS A 80 -7.80 -11.03 -32.83
C LYS A 80 -7.08 -10.28 -31.71
N GLY A 81 -6.21 -9.33 -32.05
CA GLY A 81 -5.52 -8.48 -31.07
C GLY A 81 -6.50 -7.57 -30.32
N ASP A 82 -7.48 -7.02 -31.05
CA ASP A 82 -8.53 -6.16 -30.47
C ASP A 82 -9.40 -6.92 -29.46
N ASN A 83 -9.77 -8.17 -29.76
CA ASN A 83 -10.56 -9.01 -28.85
C ASN A 83 -9.76 -9.42 -27.60
N GLU A 84 -8.48 -9.76 -27.74
CA GLU A 84 -7.60 -10.08 -26.60
C GLU A 84 -7.40 -8.84 -25.71
N TRP A 85 -7.18 -7.68 -26.31
CA TRP A 85 -7.02 -6.42 -25.60
C TRP A 85 -8.29 -6.06 -24.82
N ALA A 86 -9.46 -6.18 -25.43
CA ALA A 86 -10.74 -5.91 -24.77
C ALA A 86 -10.97 -6.83 -23.57
N ALA A 87 -10.71 -8.14 -23.72
CA ALA A 87 -10.87 -9.12 -22.65
C ALA A 87 -9.91 -8.86 -21.48
N LEU A 88 -8.62 -8.56 -21.76
CA LEU A 88 -7.64 -8.25 -20.73
C LEU A 88 -7.97 -6.95 -19.99
N ASN A 89 -8.48 -5.94 -20.69
CA ASN A 89 -8.88 -4.67 -20.09
C ASN A 89 -10.14 -4.85 -19.21
N GLU A 90 -11.08 -5.69 -19.63
CA GLU A 90 -12.24 -6.05 -18.81
C GLU A 90 -11.80 -6.76 -17.51
N GLU A 91 -10.92 -7.75 -17.62
CA GLU A 91 -10.40 -8.46 -16.44
C GLU A 91 -9.62 -7.54 -15.50
N LEU A 92 -8.79 -6.63 -16.05
CA LEU A 92 -8.09 -5.64 -15.25
C LEU A 92 -9.07 -4.69 -14.53
N ASN A 93 -10.19 -4.34 -15.15
CA ASN A 93 -11.21 -3.53 -14.52
C ASN A 93 -11.93 -4.27 -13.39
N ARG A 94 -12.19 -5.58 -13.53
CA ARG A 94 -12.72 -6.41 -12.43
C ARG A 94 -11.75 -6.45 -11.25
N LEU A 95 -10.46 -6.69 -11.51
CA LEU A 95 -9.43 -6.68 -10.46
C LEU A 95 -9.31 -5.31 -9.76
N ARG A 96 -9.52 -4.20 -10.48
CA ARG A 96 -9.57 -2.85 -9.88
C ARG A 96 -10.80 -2.65 -8.99
N GLN A 97 -11.96 -3.21 -9.37
CA GLN A 97 -13.16 -3.16 -8.54
C GLN A 97 -12.97 -3.99 -7.27
N ASP A 98 -12.43 -5.20 -7.40
CA ASP A 98 -12.10 -6.05 -6.26
C ASP A 98 -11.09 -5.36 -5.33
N TRP A 99 -10.04 -4.74 -5.88
CA TRP A 99 -9.07 -3.99 -5.10
C TRP A 99 -9.74 -2.91 -4.24
N LYS A 100 -10.64 -2.10 -4.82
CA LYS A 100 -11.37 -1.05 -4.09
C LYS A 100 -12.24 -1.61 -2.97
N GLU A 101 -12.89 -2.74 -3.21
CA GLU A 101 -13.69 -3.41 -2.17
C GLU A 101 -12.79 -3.87 -1.01
N TRP A 102 -11.61 -4.42 -1.29
CA TRP A 102 -10.66 -4.81 -0.25
C TRP A 102 -10.03 -3.62 0.47
N GLU A 103 -9.77 -2.50 -0.21
CA GLU A 103 -9.35 -1.24 0.42
C GLU A 103 -10.39 -0.78 1.44
N HIS A 104 -11.67 -0.74 1.03
CA HIS A 104 -12.76 -0.35 1.92
C HIS A 104 -12.88 -1.27 3.14
N ARG A 105 -12.69 -2.59 2.94
CA ARG A 105 -12.68 -3.56 4.04
C ARG A 105 -11.49 -3.34 4.99
N LEU A 106 -10.31 -3.05 4.44
CA LEU A 106 -9.13 -2.77 5.25
C LEU A 106 -9.34 -1.52 6.11
N ASP A 107 -9.88 -0.46 5.52
CA ASP A 107 -10.20 0.78 6.23
C ASP A 107 -11.18 0.55 7.39
N LYS A 108 -12.22 -0.27 7.17
CA LYS A 108 -13.16 -0.67 8.22
C LYS A 108 -12.51 -1.50 9.33
N ALA A 109 -11.63 -2.44 8.98
CA ALA A 109 -10.92 -3.26 9.96
C ALA A 109 -10.00 -2.38 10.83
N ILE A 110 -9.27 -1.45 10.20
CA ILE A 110 -8.44 -0.46 10.89
C ILE A 110 -9.29 0.43 11.78
N GLU A 111 -10.42 0.95 11.30
CA GLU A 111 -11.33 1.78 12.09
C GLU A 111 -11.85 1.04 13.32
N THR A 112 -12.29 -0.20 13.15
CA THR A 112 -12.77 -1.06 14.24
C THR A 112 -11.68 -1.28 15.27
N LYS A 113 -10.45 -1.60 14.84
CA LYS A 113 -9.29 -1.74 15.73
C LYS A 113 -9.02 -0.46 16.51
N LEU A 114 -9.06 0.70 15.86
CA LEU A 114 -8.82 1.98 16.51
C LEU A 114 -9.91 2.33 17.53
N ILE A 115 -11.17 1.98 17.27
CA ILE A 115 -12.26 2.15 18.23
C ILE A 115 -12.04 1.23 19.44
N LEU A 116 -11.72 -0.05 19.22
CA LEU A 116 -11.48 -1.02 20.29
C LEU A 116 -10.30 -0.63 21.19
N LEU A 117 -9.26 -0.02 20.63
CA LEU A 117 -8.11 0.49 21.37
C LEU A 117 -8.36 1.86 22.02
N GLY A 118 -9.56 2.45 21.86
CA GLY A 118 -9.91 3.75 22.41
C GLY A 118 -9.25 4.94 21.69
N HIS A 119 -8.64 4.72 20.53
CA HIS A 119 -8.01 5.76 19.70
C HIS A 119 -9.01 6.52 18.82
N ARG A 120 -10.25 6.02 18.68
CA ARG A 120 -11.32 6.66 17.91
C ARG A 120 -12.68 6.44 18.57
N GLN A 121 -13.62 7.38 18.37
CA GLN A 121 -15.01 7.19 18.74
C GLN A 121 -15.82 6.60 17.58
N PRO A 122 -16.83 5.75 17.85
CA PRO A 122 -17.78 5.31 16.84
C PRO A 122 -18.53 6.53 16.30
N ARG A 123 -18.65 6.62 14.97
CA ARG A 123 -19.38 7.68 14.28
C ARG A 123 -20.80 7.23 13.93
#